data_AF-A0A924BPL9-F1
#
_entry.id   AF-A0A924BPL9-F1
#
_cell.length_a   1.000
_cell.length_b   1.000
_cell.length_c   1.000
_cell.angle_alpha   90.00
_cell.angle_beta   90.00
_cell.angle_gamma   90.00
#
_symmetry.space_group_name_H-M   'P 1'
#
loop_
_entity.id
_entity.type
_entity.pdbx_description
1 polymer ?
#
loop_
_entity_poly.entity_id
_entity_poly.type
_entity_poly.pdbx_seq_one_letter_code
_entity_poly.pdbx_strand_id
1 'polypeptide(L)'
;GFIAIVAADLARQFDTLDSVRMRVGALPAYPSNALNYNLTWSTEGVINEYCGPCGAIVDGHPREVPALEEREEFSLDGVLYEAFNTSGGLGTLCETLAGKVRTLNYRTIRYPGHAAIMKALLHDLRLKDRRDVLKDILEQSLPATMQDVVIVFVTVAGQRDGRLMQETYVRKVYSQVLAGKVRSAIQITTASSLCAMLDLLASGALPQHGFVKQEEVPLVAFLGNRFGRVYRAEALAHAA
;
A
#
# COMPACT_ATOMS: atom_id res chain seq x y z
N GLY A 1 -3.58 3.50 -5.78
CA GLY A 1 -4.85 4.24 -5.85
C GLY A 1 -5.25 4.72 -4.47
N PHE A 2 -6.13 3.98 -3.79
CA PHE A 2 -6.72 4.38 -2.49
C PHE A 2 -5.74 4.92 -1.44
N ILE A 3 -4.56 4.30 -1.29
CA ILE A 3 -3.55 4.75 -0.32
C ILE A 3 -3.15 6.23 -0.46
N ALA A 4 -3.10 6.75 -1.69
CA ALA A 4 -2.78 8.16 -1.95
C ALA A 4 -3.93 9.09 -1.55
N ILE A 5 -5.18 8.66 -1.74
CA ILE A 5 -6.39 9.36 -1.29
C ILE A 5 -6.32 9.55 0.24
N VAL A 6 -6.04 8.46 0.97
CA VAL A 6 -5.92 8.50 2.44
C VAL A 6 -4.75 9.39 2.88
N ALA A 7 -3.57 9.20 2.28
CA ALA A 7 -2.39 9.98 2.64
C ALA A 7 -2.60 11.48 2.44
N ALA A 8 -3.20 11.88 1.32
CA ALA A 8 -3.52 13.28 1.04
C ALA A 8 -4.58 13.85 1.98
N ASP A 9 -5.58 13.05 2.36
CA ASP A 9 -6.62 13.47 3.30
C ASP A 9 -6.08 13.69 4.70
N LEU A 10 -5.26 12.77 5.22
CA LEU A 10 -4.59 12.94 6.52
C LEU A 10 -3.59 14.11 6.48
N ALA A 11 -2.82 14.25 5.40
CA ALA A 11 -1.84 15.33 5.26
C ALA A 11 -2.47 16.73 5.31
N ARG A 12 -3.68 16.90 4.78
CA ARG A 12 -4.40 18.19 4.80
C ARG A 12 -4.83 18.65 6.19
N GLN A 13 -4.73 17.80 7.21
CA GLN A 13 -5.11 18.13 8.59
C GLN A 13 -4.00 18.80 9.39
N PHE A 14 -2.77 18.90 8.83
CA PHE A 14 -1.61 19.45 9.51
C PHE A 14 -1.22 20.83 8.95
N ASP A 15 -0.71 21.69 9.81
CA ASP A 15 -0.18 23.02 9.44
C ASP A 15 1.15 22.88 8.67
N THR A 16 2.01 21.97 9.12
CA THR A 16 3.27 21.60 8.46
C THR A 16 3.49 20.10 8.56
N LEU A 17 4.04 19.49 7.50
CA LEU A 17 4.27 18.05 7.43
C LEU A 17 5.72 17.70 7.73
N ASP A 18 5.93 16.81 8.69
CA ASP A 18 7.22 16.19 8.93
C ASP A 18 7.37 14.92 8.09
N SER A 19 6.42 13.98 8.21
CA SER A 19 6.49 12.73 7.45
C SER A 19 5.13 12.20 7.02
N VAL A 20 5.12 11.55 5.85
CA VAL A 20 4.00 10.77 5.31
C VAL A 20 4.56 9.39 4.98
N ARG A 21 4.14 8.36 5.73
CA ARG A 21 4.60 6.99 5.56
C ARG A 21 3.45 6.11 5.12
N MET A 22 3.60 5.53 3.94
CA MET A 22 2.53 4.78 3.27
C MET A 22 2.96 3.32 3.13
N ARG A 23 2.17 2.38 3.66
CA ARG A 23 2.49 0.96 3.64
C ARG A 23 1.30 0.13 3.20
N VAL A 24 1.50 -0.77 2.23
CA VAL A 24 0.47 -1.71 1.78
C VAL A 24 1.04 -3.11 1.62
N GLY A 25 0.28 -4.14 1.99
CA GLY A 25 0.64 -5.52 1.69
C GLY A 25 -0.58 -6.36 1.35
N ALA A 26 -0.47 -7.17 0.30
CA ALA A 26 -1.36 -8.28 0.03
C ALA A 26 -0.65 -9.58 0.45
N LEU A 27 -1.18 -10.23 1.47
CA LEU A 27 -0.49 -11.25 2.25
C LEU A 27 -1.37 -12.50 2.35
N PRO A 28 -0.81 -13.71 2.39
CA PRO A 28 -1.59 -14.87 2.83
C PRO A 28 -2.07 -14.66 4.27
N ALA A 29 -3.30 -15.08 4.58
CA ALA A 29 -3.80 -15.06 5.96
C ALA A 29 -3.09 -16.12 6.83
N TYR A 30 -2.62 -17.20 6.21
CA TYR A 30 -1.99 -18.35 6.87
C TYR A 30 -0.67 -18.73 6.17
N PRO A 31 0.40 -17.94 6.30
CA PRO A 31 1.71 -18.30 5.75
C PRO A 31 2.27 -19.55 6.45
N SER A 32 2.87 -20.46 5.68
CA SER A 32 3.42 -21.74 6.19
C SER A 32 4.73 -22.17 5.54
N ASN A 33 5.38 -21.29 4.78
CA ASN A 33 6.64 -21.56 4.09
C ASN A 33 7.71 -20.53 4.47
N ALA A 34 8.98 -20.80 4.11
CA ALA A 34 10.10 -19.93 4.47
C ALA A 34 10.00 -18.49 3.95
N LEU A 35 9.35 -18.28 2.81
CA LEU A 35 9.10 -16.94 2.25
C LEU A 35 7.96 -16.20 2.96
N ASN A 36 7.21 -16.89 3.83
CA ASN A 36 5.96 -16.44 4.43
C ASN A 36 5.02 -15.79 3.40
N TYR A 37 4.96 -16.38 2.20
CA TYR A 37 4.27 -15.78 1.06
C TYR A 37 3.55 -16.83 0.21
N ASN A 38 2.44 -16.43 -0.39
CA ASN A 38 1.68 -17.20 -1.36
C ASN A 38 1.37 -16.31 -2.56
N LEU A 39 1.17 -16.91 -3.73
CA LEU A 39 0.76 -16.16 -4.92
C LEU A 39 -0.70 -15.73 -4.76
N THR A 40 -0.92 -14.43 -4.54
CA THR A 40 -2.26 -13.83 -4.40
C THR A 40 -2.63 -12.95 -5.60
N TRP A 41 -1.61 -12.50 -6.36
CA TRP A 41 -1.75 -11.68 -7.56
C TRP A 41 -0.55 -11.91 -8.49
N SER A 42 -0.39 -11.07 -9.52
CA SER A 42 0.63 -11.24 -10.56
C SER A 42 2.06 -11.38 -10.01
N THR A 43 2.68 -12.54 -10.24
CA THR A 43 4.09 -12.81 -9.91
C THR A 43 5.02 -11.76 -10.53
N GLU A 44 4.77 -11.41 -11.80
CA GLU A 44 5.54 -10.39 -12.52
C GLU A 44 5.42 -9.02 -11.86
N GLY A 45 4.22 -8.68 -11.37
CA GLY A 45 3.98 -7.46 -10.62
C GLY A 45 4.79 -7.40 -9.32
N VAL A 46 4.86 -8.50 -8.57
CA VAL A 46 5.69 -8.61 -7.35
C VAL A 46 7.17 -8.43 -7.68
N ILE A 47 7.66 -9.08 -8.75
CA ILE A 47 9.06 -8.93 -9.19
C ILE A 47 9.34 -7.48 -9.60
N ASN A 48 8.41 -6.84 -10.31
CA ASN A 48 8.54 -5.45 -10.70
C ASN A 48 8.59 -4.51 -9.49
N GLU A 49 7.75 -4.74 -8.48
CA GLU A 49 7.73 -4.00 -7.21
C GLU A 49 9.13 -3.95 -6.58
N TYR A 50 9.85 -5.08 -6.59
CA TYR A 50 11.16 -5.24 -5.94
C TYR A 50 12.37 -4.85 -6.79
N CYS A 51 12.18 -4.67 -8.10
CA CYS A 51 13.26 -4.32 -9.01
C CYS A 51 13.14 -2.90 -9.60
N GLY A 52 11.96 -2.29 -9.50
CA GLY A 52 11.68 -0.97 -10.07
C GLY A 52 12.23 0.18 -9.21
N PRO A 53 12.36 1.39 -9.80
CA PRO A 53 12.74 2.58 -9.06
C PRO A 53 11.68 2.93 -8.01
N CYS A 54 12.11 3.26 -6.80
CA CYS A 54 11.22 3.67 -5.71
C CYS A 54 11.33 5.19 -5.54
N GLY A 55 10.27 5.92 -5.86
CA GLY A 55 10.20 7.35 -5.53
C GLY A 55 10.06 7.57 -4.03
N ALA A 56 10.62 8.66 -3.53
CA ALA A 56 10.50 9.12 -2.15
C ALA A 56 10.72 10.64 -2.08
N ILE A 57 10.40 11.23 -0.94
CA ILE A 57 10.92 12.55 -0.55
C ILE A 57 11.84 12.35 0.64
N VAL A 58 13.08 12.83 0.52
CA VAL A 58 14.11 12.77 1.56
C VAL A 58 14.61 14.19 1.80
N ASP A 59 14.51 14.64 3.05
CA ASP A 59 14.83 16.01 3.47
C ASP A 59 14.18 17.09 2.59
N GLY A 60 12.90 16.90 2.25
CA GLY A 60 12.13 17.85 1.45
C GLY A 60 12.31 17.73 -0.07
N HIS A 61 13.25 16.90 -0.53
CA HIS A 61 13.59 16.78 -1.95
C HIS A 61 13.15 15.43 -2.53
N PRO A 62 12.52 15.41 -3.72
CA PRO A 62 12.25 14.17 -4.43
C PRO A 62 13.55 13.40 -4.71
N ARG A 63 13.55 12.11 -4.41
CA ARG A 63 14.68 11.20 -4.61
C ARG A 63 14.18 9.84 -5.10
N GLU A 64 15.06 9.12 -5.78
CA GLU A 64 14.92 7.68 -5.94
C GLU A 64 15.68 6.98 -4.82
N VAL A 65 15.05 6.00 -4.20
CA VAL A 65 15.62 5.15 -3.15
C VAL A 65 15.66 3.70 -3.62
N PRO A 66 16.58 2.86 -3.10
CA PRO A 66 16.68 1.49 -3.54
C PRO A 66 15.49 0.66 -3.03
N ALA A 67 14.97 -0.23 -3.88
CA ALA A 67 13.99 -1.23 -3.48
C ALA A 67 14.59 -2.20 -2.44
N LEU A 68 13.74 -2.78 -1.58
CA LEU A 68 14.15 -3.72 -0.51
C LEU A 68 15.09 -3.11 0.56
N GLU A 69 15.32 -1.81 0.55
CA GLU A 69 16.06 -1.08 1.57
C GLU A 69 15.14 -0.37 2.56
N GLU A 70 15.77 0.19 3.61
CA GLU A 70 15.10 0.87 4.72
C GLU A 70 14.03 0.01 5.41
N ARG A 71 14.34 -1.28 5.54
CA ARG A 71 13.50 -2.26 6.21
C ARG A 71 13.25 -1.80 7.65
N GLU A 72 11.97 -1.69 8.00
CA GLU A 72 11.51 -1.45 9.36
C GLU A 72 10.59 -2.60 9.81
N GLU A 73 10.42 -2.73 11.12
CA GLU A 73 9.47 -3.66 11.72
C GLU A 73 8.40 -2.88 12.46
N PHE A 74 7.17 -3.39 12.44
CA PHE A 74 6.06 -2.83 13.21
C PHE A 74 5.08 -3.93 13.59
N SER A 75 4.37 -3.74 14.70
CA SER A 75 3.30 -4.63 15.13
C SER A 75 1.94 -4.02 14.81
N LEU A 76 1.02 -4.84 14.32
CA LEU A 76 -0.37 -4.45 14.11
C LEU A 76 -1.31 -5.57 14.58
N ASP A 77 -2.07 -5.27 15.64
CA ASP A 77 -2.94 -6.22 16.36
C ASP A 77 -2.16 -7.43 16.89
N GLY A 78 -0.96 -7.20 17.44
CA GLY A 78 -0.10 -8.24 18.00
C GLY A 78 0.64 -9.09 16.95
N VAL A 79 0.42 -8.86 15.66
CA VAL A 79 1.14 -9.52 14.56
C VAL A 79 2.32 -8.66 14.13
N LEU A 80 3.51 -9.25 14.12
CA LEU A 80 4.72 -8.59 13.65
C LEU A 80 4.79 -8.61 12.13
N TYR A 81 5.10 -7.46 11.53
CA TYR A 81 5.32 -7.27 10.12
C TYR A 81 6.65 -6.56 9.87
N GLU A 82 7.18 -6.72 8.66
CA GLU A 82 8.23 -5.87 8.12
C GLU A 82 7.70 -5.02 6.96
N ALA A 83 8.27 -3.83 6.79
CA ALA A 83 8.00 -2.98 5.63
C ALA A 83 9.30 -2.42 5.06
N PHE A 84 9.39 -2.33 3.73
CA PHE A 84 10.58 -1.87 3.02
C PHE A 84 10.19 -1.19 1.70
N ASN A 85 11.12 -0.41 1.15
CA ASN A 85 10.89 0.39 -0.05
C ASN A 85 10.49 -0.49 -1.25
N THR A 86 9.42 -0.06 -1.93
CA THR A 86 8.85 -0.76 -3.09
C THR A 86 8.40 0.24 -4.13
N SER A 87 8.41 -0.15 -5.41
CA SER A 87 8.01 0.73 -6.49
C SER A 87 6.48 0.80 -6.67
N GLY A 88 6.00 1.80 -7.42
CA GLY A 88 4.65 1.83 -8.01
C GLY A 88 3.50 2.45 -7.21
N GLY A 89 3.65 2.73 -5.90
CA GLY A 89 2.49 3.17 -5.10
C GLY A 89 2.29 4.66 -4.88
N LEU A 90 3.29 5.52 -5.13
CA LEU A 90 3.18 6.96 -4.88
C LEU A 90 2.37 7.71 -5.94
N GLY A 91 2.41 7.28 -7.20
CA GLY A 91 1.83 8.05 -8.31
C GLY A 91 2.34 9.50 -8.32
N THR A 92 1.43 10.46 -8.50
CA THR A 92 1.73 11.90 -8.50
C THR A 92 1.92 12.52 -7.11
N LEU A 93 1.67 11.77 -6.04
CA LEU A 93 1.72 12.31 -4.67
C LEU A 93 3.12 12.83 -4.30
N CYS A 94 4.17 12.18 -4.83
CA CYS A 94 5.55 12.62 -4.64
C CYS A 94 5.78 14.03 -5.22
N GLU A 95 5.27 14.29 -6.42
CA GLU A 95 5.34 15.61 -7.05
C GLU A 95 4.48 16.62 -6.29
N THR A 96 3.27 16.23 -5.87
CA THR A 96 2.33 17.10 -5.17
C THR A 96 2.86 17.57 -3.81
N LEU A 97 3.61 16.71 -3.10
CA LEU A 97 4.17 16.99 -1.78
C LEU A 97 5.64 17.42 -1.79
N ALA A 98 6.28 17.49 -2.96
CA ALA A 98 7.66 17.99 -3.09
C ALA A 98 7.79 19.39 -2.47
N GLY A 99 8.78 19.57 -1.58
CA GLY A 99 8.99 20.82 -0.83
C GLY A 99 7.96 21.11 0.27
N LYS A 100 6.94 20.26 0.48
CA LYS A 100 5.89 20.44 1.51
C LYS A 100 6.01 19.49 2.69
N VAL A 101 6.73 18.37 2.52
CA VAL A 101 6.98 17.36 3.56
C VAL A 101 8.46 17.02 3.60
N ARG A 102 9.02 16.78 4.78
CA ARG A 102 10.42 16.38 4.92
C ARG A 102 10.66 14.94 4.46
N THR A 103 9.76 14.01 4.81
CA THR A 103 9.86 12.60 4.43
C THR A 103 8.56 12.06 3.82
N LEU A 104 8.64 11.46 2.63
CA LEU A 104 7.56 10.68 2.02
C LEU A 104 8.11 9.34 1.56
N ASN A 105 7.52 8.23 1.99
CA ASN A 105 7.88 6.90 1.50
C ASN A 105 6.66 6.03 1.21
N TYR A 106 6.84 5.10 0.27
CA TYR A 106 5.89 4.03 -0.02
C TYR A 106 6.60 2.68 0.14
N ARG A 107 6.02 1.83 0.97
CA ARG A 107 6.60 0.55 1.36
C ARG A 107 5.61 -0.58 1.19
N THR A 108 6.12 -1.75 0.83
CA THR A 108 5.33 -2.97 0.85
C THR A 108 5.36 -3.56 2.27
N ILE A 109 4.29 -4.19 2.72
CA ILE A 109 4.24 -4.92 3.99
C ILE A 109 4.42 -6.40 3.70
N ARG A 110 5.30 -7.08 4.46
CA ARG A 110 5.51 -8.53 4.42
C ARG A 110 5.64 -9.10 5.84
N TYR A 111 5.57 -10.41 5.95
CA TYR A 111 5.92 -11.09 7.19
C TYR A 111 7.45 -11.10 7.37
N PRO A 112 7.95 -11.08 8.61
CA PRO A 112 9.40 -11.04 8.88
C PRO A 112 10.19 -12.10 8.12
N GLY A 113 11.34 -11.71 7.58
CA GLY A 113 12.29 -12.58 6.87
C GLY A 113 12.12 -12.60 5.35
N HIS A 114 10.96 -12.17 4.83
CA HIS A 114 10.70 -12.15 3.39
C HIS A 114 11.71 -11.28 2.61
N ALA A 115 11.97 -10.07 3.09
CA ALA A 115 12.88 -9.11 2.47
C ALA A 115 14.29 -9.67 2.33
N ALA A 116 14.79 -10.35 3.37
CA ALA A 116 16.13 -10.93 3.38
C ALA A 116 16.28 -12.03 2.32
N ILE A 117 15.29 -12.92 2.23
CA ILE A 117 15.28 -13.99 1.22
C ILE A 117 15.17 -13.40 -0.19
N MET A 118 14.26 -12.45 -0.40
CA MET A 118 14.11 -11.81 -1.71
C MET A 118 15.37 -11.05 -2.13
N LYS A 119 16.07 -10.40 -1.20
CA LYS A 119 17.35 -9.75 -1.48
C LYS A 119 18.42 -10.77 -1.91
N ALA A 120 18.53 -11.90 -1.22
CA ALA A 120 19.47 -12.96 -1.62
C ALA A 120 19.17 -13.49 -3.02
N LEU A 121 17.89 -13.75 -3.33
CA LEU A 121 17.48 -14.19 -4.66
C LEU A 121 17.79 -13.15 -5.75
N LEU A 122 17.46 -11.88 -5.50
CA LEU A 122 17.55 -10.83 -6.51
C LEU A 122 18.99 -10.32 -6.72
N HIS A 123 19.77 -10.18 -5.65
CA HIS A 123 21.10 -9.59 -5.67
C HIS A 123 22.20 -10.66 -5.71
N ASP A 124 22.22 -11.58 -4.76
CA ASP A 124 23.33 -12.55 -4.63
C ASP A 124 23.26 -13.61 -5.73
N LEU A 125 22.06 -14.13 -6.01
CA LEU A 125 21.82 -15.04 -7.13
C LEU A 125 21.53 -14.32 -8.45
N ARG A 126 21.54 -12.98 -8.42
CA ARG A 126 21.36 -12.10 -9.59
C ARG A 126 20.07 -12.36 -10.39
N LEU A 127 19.02 -12.89 -9.75
CA LEU A 127 17.78 -13.21 -10.44
C LEU A 127 16.99 -11.97 -10.88
N LYS A 128 17.33 -10.78 -10.39
CA LYS A 128 16.78 -9.51 -10.91
C LYS A 128 17.08 -9.29 -12.40
N ASP A 129 18.19 -9.86 -12.89
CA ASP A 129 18.63 -9.79 -14.29
C ASP A 129 18.03 -10.94 -15.13
N ARG A 130 17.39 -11.93 -14.48
CA ARG A 130 16.80 -13.15 -15.05
C ARG A 130 15.37 -13.34 -14.54
N ARG A 131 14.53 -12.33 -14.78
CA ARG A 131 13.19 -12.22 -14.18
C ARG A 131 12.23 -13.34 -14.60
N ASP A 132 12.40 -13.84 -15.83
CA ASP A 132 11.70 -15.01 -16.36
C ASP A 132 11.96 -16.27 -15.52
N VAL A 133 13.23 -16.50 -15.16
CA VAL A 133 13.63 -17.63 -14.31
C VAL A 133 13.11 -17.46 -12.90
N LEU A 134 13.20 -16.27 -12.32
CA LEU A 134 12.62 -16.01 -10.99
C LEU A 134 11.11 -16.24 -10.98
N LYS A 135 10.42 -15.75 -12.01
CA LYS A 135 8.98 -15.94 -12.16
C LYS A 135 8.63 -17.42 -12.22
N ASP A 136 9.32 -18.19 -13.06
CA ASP A 136 9.09 -19.63 -13.17
C ASP A 136 9.33 -20.35 -11.83
N ILE A 137 10.43 -20.05 -11.13
CA ILE A 137 10.72 -20.59 -9.80
C ILE A 137 9.56 -20.31 -8.83
N LEU A 138 9.09 -19.06 -8.75
CA LEU A 138 8.02 -18.67 -7.83
C LEU A 138 6.68 -19.34 -8.20
N GLU A 139 6.33 -19.40 -9.49
CA GLU A 139 5.08 -20.00 -9.98
C GLU A 139 5.05 -21.52 -9.81
N GLN A 140 6.20 -22.20 -9.90
CA GLN A 140 6.29 -23.65 -9.66
C GLN A 140 6.43 -24.01 -8.17
N SER A 141 6.97 -23.10 -7.34
CA SER A 141 7.33 -23.42 -5.96
C SER A 141 6.35 -22.90 -4.90
N LEU A 142 5.59 -21.85 -5.20
CA LEU A 142 4.68 -21.22 -4.25
C LEU A 142 3.21 -21.50 -4.58
N PRO A 143 2.43 -22.07 -3.64
CA PRO A 143 1.02 -22.28 -3.88
C PRO A 143 0.28 -20.94 -3.92
N ALA A 144 -0.68 -20.83 -4.83
CA ALA A 144 -1.63 -19.73 -4.84
C ALA A 144 -2.65 -19.87 -3.71
N THR A 145 -3.19 -18.76 -3.21
CA THR A 145 -4.25 -18.77 -2.18
C THR A 145 -5.30 -17.70 -2.42
N MET A 146 -6.55 -18.05 -2.11
CA MET A 146 -7.68 -17.11 -2.04
C MET A 146 -7.92 -16.59 -0.62
N GLN A 147 -7.23 -17.16 0.38
CA GLN A 147 -7.30 -16.76 1.79
C GLN A 147 -6.16 -15.78 2.07
N ASP A 148 -6.37 -14.55 1.65
CA ASP A 148 -5.43 -13.44 1.79
C ASP A 148 -6.02 -12.31 2.63
N VAL A 149 -5.14 -11.41 3.02
CA VAL A 149 -5.43 -10.15 3.72
C VAL A 149 -4.69 -9.02 3.02
N VAL A 150 -5.41 -7.93 2.76
CA VAL A 150 -4.83 -6.67 2.31
C VAL A 150 -4.78 -5.71 3.49
N ILE A 151 -3.59 -5.22 3.79
CA ILE A 151 -3.35 -4.21 4.83
C ILE A 151 -3.04 -2.88 4.13
N VAL A 152 -3.76 -1.83 4.52
CA VAL A 152 -3.45 -0.44 4.18
C VAL A 152 -3.10 0.28 5.48
N PHE A 153 -1.90 0.83 5.58
CA PHE A 153 -1.41 1.53 6.76
C PHE A 153 -0.76 2.84 6.33
N VAL A 154 -1.36 3.96 6.72
CA VAL A 154 -0.82 5.29 6.48
C VAL A 154 -0.59 5.99 7.81
N THR A 155 0.61 6.56 7.97
CA THR A 155 0.97 7.41 9.11
C THR A 155 1.37 8.78 8.59
N VAL A 156 0.80 9.83 9.15
CA VAL A 156 1.20 11.22 8.88
C VAL A 156 1.59 11.88 10.19
N ALA A 157 2.75 12.53 10.22
CA ALA A 157 3.22 13.30 11.36
C ALA A 157 3.59 14.72 10.94
N GLY A 158 3.35 15.68 11.81
CA GLY A 158 3.55 17.10 11.52
C GLY A 158 3.11 18.00 12.68
N GLN A 159 3.23 19.31 12.49
CA GLN A 159 2.67 20.28 13.44
C GLN A 159 1.19 20.48 13.15
N ARG A 160 0.36 20.43 14.19
CA ARG A 160 -1.05 20.80 14.18
C ARG A 160 -1.36 21.54 15.49
N ASP A 161 -1.93 22.74 15.40
CA ASP A 161 -2.28 23.56 16.57
C ASP A 161 -1.08 23.81 17.51
N GLY A 162 0.11 24.03 16.92
CA GLY A 162 1.36 24.29 17.65
C GLY A 162 1.96 23.08 18.36
N ARG A 163 1.50 21.86 18.07
CA ARG A 163 2.04 20.61 18.64
C ARG A 163 2.46 19.64 17.56
N LEU A 164 3.53 18.88 17.83
CA LEU A 164 3.91 17.75 17.00
C LEU A 164 2.92 16.60 17.26
N MET A 165 2.17 16.25 16.23
CA MET A 165 1.11 15.24 16.28
C MET A 165 1.35 14.16 15.22
N GLN A 166 0.73 12.99 15.42
CA GLN A 166 0.70 11.91 14.46
C GLN A 166 -0.72 11.39 14.30
N GLU A 167 -1.16 11.23 13.06
CA GLU A 167 -2.42 10.59 12.70
C GLU A 167 -2.12 9.30 11.94
N THR A 168 -2.97 8.29 12.14
CA THR A 168 -2.77 6.97 11.54
C THR A 168 -4.10 6.40 11.06
N TYR A 169 -4.10 5.94 9.81
CA TYR A 169 -5.18 5.18 9.23
C TYR A 169 -4.70 3.75 9.01
N VAL A 170 -5.48 2.77 9.50
CA VAL A 170 -5.23 1.35 9.26
C VAL A 170 -6.50 0.67 8.80
N ARG A 171 -6.39 -0.18 7.78
CA ARG A 171 -7.44 -1.08 7.34
C ARG A 171 -6.87 -2.44 6.98
N LYS A 172 -7.44 -3.49 7.59
CA LYS A 172 -7.30 -4.88 7.15
C LYS A 172 -8.55 -5.29 6.40
N VAL A 173 -8.39 -5.82 5.19
CA VAL A 173 -9.47 -6.39 4.38
C VAL A 173 -9.14 -7.86 4.17
N TYR A 174 -10.07 -8.75 4.51
CA TYR A 174 -9.93 -10.19 4.30
C TYR A 174 -10.72 -10.65 3.08
N SER A 175 -10.41 -11.85 2.58
CA SER A 175 -11.24 -12.54 1.61
C SER A 175 -12.68 -12.68 2.10
N GLN A 176 -13.67 -12.53 1.22
CA GLN A 176 -15.09 -12.60 1.58
C GLN A 176 -15.92 -13.25 0.48
N VAL A 177 -17.11 -13.75 0.83
CA VAL A 177 -18.08 -14.26 -0.15
C VAL A 177 -18.87 -13.09 -0.73
N LEU A 178 -18.73 -12.86 -2.03
CA LEU A 178 -19.50 -11.86 -2.78
C LEU A 178 -20.32 -12.56 -3.87
N ALA A 179 -21.64 -12.34 -3.86
CA ALA A 179 -22.58 -12.97 -4.80
C ALA A 179 -22.40 -14.52 -4.87
N GLY A 180 -22.26 -15.17 -3.71
CA GLY A 180 -22.09 -16.61 -3.61
C GLY A 180 -20.72 -17.16 -4.03
N LYS A 181 -19.75 -16.31 -4.38
CA LYS A 181 -18.39 -16.72 -4.74
C LYS A 181 -17.37 -16.13 -3.76
N VAL A 182 -16.41 -16.96 -3.34
CA VAL A 182 -15.25 -16.47 -2.57
C VAL A 182 -14.44 -15.54 -3.47
N ARG A 183 -14.14 -14.35 -2.96
CA ARG A 183 -13.23 -13.38 -3.57
C ARG A 183 -12.10 -13.11 -2.59
N SER A 184 -10.87 -13.11 -3.09
CA SER A 184 -9.70 -12.77 -2.29
C SER A 184 -9.75 -11.28 -1.91
N ALA A 185 -9.13 -10.90 -0.80
CA ALA A 185 -8.97 -9.53 -0.36
C ALA A 185 -8.42 -8.65 -1.48
N ILE A 186 -7.35 -9.08 -2.18
CA ILE A 186 -6.77 -8.28 -3.27
C ILE A 186 -7.73 -8.11 -4.44
N GLN A 187 -8.54 -9.13 -4.77
CA GLN A 187 -9.57 -9.01 -5.82
C GLN A 187 -10.64 -7.98 -5.41
N ILE A 188 -11.11 -8.06 -4.16
CA ILE A 188 -12.14 -7.17 -3.63
C ILE A 188 -11.61 -5.74 -3.62
N THR A 189 -10.45 -5.49 -3.01
CA THR A 189 -9.91 -4.14 -2.87
C THR A 189 -9.62 -3.52 -4.24
N THR A 190 -8.99 -4.27 -5.14
CA THR A 190 -8.67 -3.79 -6.49
C THR A 190 -9.93 -3.42 -7.27
N ALA A 191 -10.90 -4.33 -7.35
CA ALA A 191 -12.16 -4.08 -8.06
C ALA A 191 -12.96 -2.94 -7.42
N SER A 192 -13.12 -2.96 -6.08
CA SER A 192 -13.85 -1.94 -5.35
C SER A 192 -13.26 -0.55 -5.51
N SER A 193 -11.93 -0.41 -5.51
CA SER A 193 -11.30 0.91 -5.71
C SER A 193 -11.57 1.46 -7.11
N LEU A 194 -11.48 0.62 -8.14
CA LEU A 194 -11.77 1.03 -9.51
C LEU A 194 -13.25 1.39 -9.67
N CYS A 195 -14.15 0.53 -9.19
CA CYS A 195 -15.59 0.79 -9.26
C CYS A 195 -15.98 2.06 -8.50
N ALA A 196 -15.40 2.34 -7.33
CA ALA A 196 -15.66 3.57 -6.59
C ALA A 196 -15.27 4.81 -7.40
N MET A 197 -14.09 4.81 -8.03
CA MET A 197 -13.63 5.93 -8.86
C MET A 197 -14.54 6.15 -10.08
N LEU A 198 -14.94 5.08 -10.76
CA LEU A 198 -15.84 5.17 -11.92
C LEU A 198 -17.25 5.64 -11.52
N ASP A 199 -17.76 5.19 -10.37
CA ASP A 199 -19.08 5.57 -9.87
C ASP A 199 -19.11 7.04 -9.42
N LEU A 200 -18.02 7.53 -8.81
CA LEU A 200 -17.86 8.96 -8.49
C LEU A 200 -17.74 9.81 -9.76
N LEU A 201 -17.05 9.34 -10.79
CA LEU A 201 -16.96 10.03 -12.08
C LEU A 201 -18.34 10.08 -12.76
N ALA A 202 -19.03 8.94 -12.87
CA ALA A 202 -20.32 8.81 -13.54
C ALA A 202 -21.45 9.61 -12.86
N SER A 203 -21.36 9.80 -11.54
CA SER A 203 -22.32 10.61 -10.78
C SER A 203 -22.03 12.12 -10.80
N GLY A 204 -20.94 12.55 -11.44
CA GLY A 204 -20.55 13.96 -11.46
C GLY A 204 -19.84 14.44 -10.18
N ALA A 205 -19.50 13.53 -9.25
CA ALA A 205 -18.82 13.86 -8.00
C ALA A 205 -17.31 14.12 -8.19
N LEU A 206 -16.75 13.77 -9.34
CA LEU A 206 -15.39 14.13 -9.77
C LEU A 206 -15.43 15.08 -10.97
N PRO A 207 -14.35 15.87 -11.21
CA PRO A 207 -14.22 16.65 -12.43
C PRO A 207 -14.43 15.80 -13.69
N GLN A 208 -15.23 16.31 -14.63
CA GLN A 208 -15.62 15.59 -15.85
C GLN A 208 -14.61 15.74 -17.01
N HIS A 209 -13.62 16.62 -16.84
CA HIS A 209 -12.59 16.90 -17.83
C HIS A 209 -11.24 17.10 -17.14
N GLY A 210 -10.16 16.88 -17.90
CA GLY A 210 -8.79 17.02 -17.42
C GLY A 210 -8.26 15.77 -16.71
N PHE A 211 -7.10 15.92 -16.08
CA PHE A 211 -6.44 14.86 -15.32
C PHE A 211 -6.74 15.04 -13.83
N VAL A 212 -7.42 14.05 -13.24
CA VAL A 212 -7.74 14.04 -11.80
C VAL A 212 -6.75 13.14 -11.07
N LYS A 213 -5.97 13.74 -10.17
CA LYS A 213 -5.00 13.03 -9.33
C LYS A 213 -5.72 12.29 -8.20
N GLN A 214 -5.11 11.24 -7.67
CA GLN A 214 -5.72 10.46 -6.59
C GLN A 214 -5.86 11.30 -5.31
N GLU A 215 -4.85 12.12 -5.02
CA GLU A 215 -4.83 13.05 -3.88
C GLU A 215 -5.90 14.16 -3.93
N GLU A 216 -6.55 14.38 -5.07
CA GLU A 216 -7.64 15.36 -5.23
C GLU A 216 -9.02 14.75 -4.91
N VAL A 217 -9.11 13.42 -4.80
CA VAL A 217 -10.35 12.73 -4.49
C VAL A 217 -10.67 12.90 -3.01
N PRO A 218 -11.85 13.42 -2.61
CA PRO A 218 -12.21 13.50 -1.21
C PRO A 218 -12.38 12.11 -0.60
N LEU A 219 -11.64 11.81 0.49
CA LEU A 219 -11.70 10.51 1.15
C LEU A 219 -13.14 10.17 1.61
N VAL A 220 -13.86 11.17 2.13
CA VAL A 220 -15.26 11.02 2.56
C VAL A 220 -16.16 10.60 1.40
N ALA A 221 -15.98 11.16 0.21
CA ALA A 221 -16.75 10.77 -0.97
C ALA A 221 -16.42 9.34 -1.40
N PHE A 222 -15.13 8.98 -1.43
CA PHE A 222 -14.68 7.62 -1.74
C PHE A 222 -15.24 6.59 -0.75
N LEU A 223 -15.09 6.81 0.56
CA LEU A 223 -15.61 5.90 1.58
C LEU A 223 -17.14 5.91 1.66
N GLY A 224 -17.78 7.02 1.29
CA GLY A 224 -19.24 7.17 1.15
C GLY A 224 -19.82 6.30 0.03
N ASN A 225 -19.05 6.09 -1.04
CA ASN A 225 -19.44 5.31 -2.21
C ASN A 225 -19.74 3.85 -1.86
N ARG A 226 -20.73 3.25 -2.54
CA ARG A 226 -21.14 1.84 -2.35
C ARG A 226 -19.99 0.83 -2.48
N PHE A 227 -19.04 1.08 -3.38
CA PHE A 227 -17.88 0.23 -3.60
C PHE A 227 -16.73 0.55 -2.62
N GLY A 228 -16.59 1.82 -2.21
CA GLY A 228 -15.55 2.26 -1.28
C GLY A 228 -15.76 1.82 0.17
N ARG A 229 -16.97 1.34 0.53
CA ARG A 229 -17.28 0.81 1.87
C ARG A 229 -16.33 -0.28 2.37
N VAL A 230 -15.74 -1.07 1.45
CA VAL A 230 -14.72 -2.10 1.77
C VAL A 230 -13.53 -1.50 2.54
N TYR A 231 -13.21 -0.24 2.24
CA TYR A 231 -12.09 0.50 2.80
C TYR A 231 -12.47 1.32 4.04
N ARG A 232 -13.69 1.23 4.58
CA ARG A 232 -13.98 1.92 5.84
C ARG A 232 -13.16 1.26 6.93
N ALA A 233 -12.30 2.04 7.59
CA ALA A 233 -11.72 1.63 8.85
C ALA A 233 -12.88 1.40 9.82
N GLU A 234 -12.86 0.31 10.56
CA GLU A 234 -13.69 0.22 11.75
C GLU A 234 -13.22 1.35 12.65
N ALA A 235 -14.13 2.22 13.07
CA ALA A 235 -13.82 3.15 14.15
C ALA A 235 -13.21 2.29 15.25
N LEU A 236 -12.00 2.65 15.73
CA LEU A 236 -11.43 2.05 16.92
C LEU A 236 -12.58 1.96 17.91
N ALA A 237 -13.07 0.74 18.13
CA ALA A 237 -14.11 0.50 19.11
C ALA A 237 -13.51 1.09 20.37
N HIS A 238 -14.08 2.22 20.80
CA HIS A 238 -13.53 2.97 21.92
C HIS A 238 -13.38 1.95 23.04
N ALA A 239 -12.15 1.79 23.51
CA ALA A 239 -11.85 0.99 24.67
C ALA A 239 -12.84 1.43 25.76
N ALA A 240 -13.76 0.53 26.09
CA ALA A 240 -14.61 0.64 27.26
C ALA A 240 -13.77 0.32 28.49
#